data_AF-A0A924FMN8-F1
#
_entry.id   AF-A0A924FMN8-F1
#
_cell.length_a   1.000
_cell.length_b   1.000
_cell.length_c   1.000
_cell.angle_alpha   90.00
_cell.angle_beta   90.00
_cell.angle_gamma   90.00
#
_symmetry.space_group_name_H-M   'P 1'
#
loop_
_entity.id
_entity.type
_entity.pdbx_description
1 polymer ?
#
loop_
_entity_poly.entity_id
_entity_poly.type
_entity_poly.pdbx_seq_one_letter_code
_entity_poly.pdbx_strand_id
1 'polypeptide(L)' 'MKKRGQLPLLAALLLSAALAPLAALADGATPVGLWKSVDDESGKVKALIRITEAGGELRGKIEKV' A
#
# COMPACT_ATOMS: atom_id res chain seq x y z
N MET A 1 -45.41 -11.07 -16.04
CA MET A 1 -44.03 -11.47 -16.39
C MET A 1 -43.04 -10.39 -15.97
N LYS A 2 -42.46 -10.43 -14.75
CA LYS A 2 -41.47 -9.42 -14.28
C LYS A 2 -40.29 -10.00 -13.46
N LYS A 3 -40.29 -11.31 -13.16
CA LYS A 3 -39.33 -11.91 -12.21
C LYS A 3 -38.01 -12.40 -12.81
N ARG A 4 -37.86 -12.47 -14.15
CA ARG A 4 -36.64 -13.03 -14.79
C ARG A 4 -35.45 -12.06 -14.85
N GLY A 5 -35.68 -10.74 -14.84
CA GLY A 5 -34.61 -9.72 -14.88
C GLY A 5 -34.15 -9.20 -13.52
N GLN A 6 -34.83 -9.56 -12.43
CA GLN A 6 -34.52 -9.03 -11.09
C GLN A 6 -33.41 -9.80 -10.38
N LEU A 7 -33.33 -11.12 -10.61
CA LEU A 7 -32.30 -11.98 -10.01
C LEU A 7 -30.85 -11.61 -10.41
N PRO A 8 -30.53 -11.36 -11.70
CA PRO A 8 -29.17 -10.95 -12.07
C PRO A 8 -28.81 -9.54 -11.60
N LEU A 9 -29.80 -8.63 -11.50
CA LEU A 9 -29.58 -7.26 -10.99
C LEU A 9 -29.27 -7.26 -9.49
N LEU A 10 -30.01 -8.07 -8.71
CA LEU A 10 -29.73 -8.29 -7.29
C LEU A 10 -28.36 -8.93 -7.07
N ALA A 11 -28.00 -9.93 -7.88
CA ALA A 11 -26.68 -10.56 -7.81
C ALA A 11 -25.55 -9.58 -8.13
N ALA A 12 -25.69 -8.75 -9.16
CA ALA A 12 -24.72 -7.71 -9.51
C ALA A 12 -24.59 -6.64 -8.41
N LEU A 13 -25.70 -6.26 -7.77
CA LEU A 13 -25.69 -5.30 -6.67
C LEU A 13 -25.02 -5.88 -5.41
N LEU A 14 -25.30 -7.13 -5.07
CA LEU A 14 -24.67 -7.84 -3.96
C LEU A 14 -23.17 -8.03 -4.18
N LEU A 15 -22.76 -8.37 -5.40
CA LEU A 15 -21.35 -8.49 -5.76
C LEU A 15 -20.63 -7.13 -5.66
N SER A 16 -21.24 -6.06 -6.17
CA SER A 16 -20.66 -4.72 -6.10
C SER A 16 -20.52 -4.23 -4.64
N ALA A 17 -21.51 -4.51 -3.79
CA ALA A 17 -21.46 -4.19 -2.36
C ALA A 17 -20.40 -5.01 -1.62
N ALA A 18 -20.19 -6.27 -2.00
CA ALA A 18 -19.17 -7.13 -1.40
C ALA A 18 -17.73 -6.74 -1.78
N LEU A 19 -17.53 -6.14 -2.96
CA LEU A 19 -16.21 -5.69 -3.42
C LEU A 19 -15.83 -4.27 -2.99
N ALA A 20 -16.79 -3.43 -2.59
CA ALA A 20 -16.52 -2.06 -2.13
C ALA A 20 -15.45 -1.92 -1.01
N PRO A 21 -15.34 -2.84 -0.02
CA PRO A 21 -14.33 -2.74 1.04
C PRO A 21 -12.88 -3.01 0.58
N LEU A 22 -12.68 -3.66 -0.58
CA LEU A 22 -11.33 -4.00 -1.07
C LEU A 22 -10.56 -2.77 -1.59
N ALA A 23 -11.25 -1.66 -1.90
CA ALA A 23 -10.64 -0.45 -2.42
C ALA A 23 -9.82 0.34 -1.38
N ALA A 24 -9.98 0.06 -0.09
CA ALA A 24 -9.34 0.79 1.02
C ALA A 24 -7.99 0.19 1.48
N LEU A 25 -7.44 -0.79 0.75
CA LEU A 25 -6.20 -1.49 1.15
C LEU A 25 -4.92 -0.86 0.57
N ALA A 26 -5.01 0.27 -0.13
CA ALA A 26 -3.86 0.91 -0.79
C ALA A 26 -3.06 1.85 0.12
N ASP A 27 -3.58 2.23 1.30
CA ASP A 27 -3.02 3.30 2.14
C ASP A 27 -1.92 2.86 3.13
N GLY A 28 -1.45 1.61 3.06
CA GLY A 28 -0.56 1.04 4.09
C GLY A 28 0.94 1.20 3.86
N ALA A 29 1.39 1.49 2.64
CA ALA A 29 2.81 1.50 2.30
C ALA A 29 3.39 2.92 2.40
N THR A 30 4.01 3.24 3.54
CA THR A 30 4.79 4.47 3.71
C THR A 30 6.30 4.19 3.64
N PRO A 31 7.10 5.04 2.97
CA PRO A 31 8.55 4.95 3.03
C PRO A 31 9.13 5.47 4.35
N VAL A 32 8.34 6.11 5.21
CA VAL A 32 8.79 6.65 6.51
C VAL A 32 9.21 5.51 7.43
N GLY A 33 10.41 5.59 7.99
CA GLY A 33 10.95 4.55 8.86
C GLY A 33 12.47 4.46 8.87
N LEU A 34 12.99 3.40 9.51
CA LEU A 34 14.41 3.05 9.46
C LEU A 34 14.63 1.96 8.42
N TRP A 35 15.58 2.20 7.52
CA TRP A 35 15.91 1.32 6.41
C TRP A 35 17.37 0.91 6.43
N LYS A 36 17.64 -0.27 5.86
CA LYS A 36 18.99 -0.76 5.61
C LYS A 36 19.33 -0.51 4.15
N SER A 37 20.40 0.22 3.88
CA SER A 37 21.02 0.20 2.56
C SER A 37 21.79 -1.10 2.41
N VAL A 38 21.54 -1.83 1.34
CA VAL A 38 22.23 -3.08 1.01
C VAL A 38 23.09 -2.84 -0.22
N ASP A 39 24.32 -3.33 -0.19
CA ASP A 39 25.21 -3.34 -1.34
C ASP A 39 24.77 -4.39 -2.35
N ASP A 40 24.60 -4.00 -3.61
CA ASP A 40 24.10 -4.91 -4.65
C ASP A 40 25.13 -6.00 -5.01
N GLU A 41 26.43 -5.71 -4.91
CA GLU A 41 27.49 -6.67 -5.26
C GLU A 41 27.71 -7.71 -4.15
N SER A 42 27.80 -7.26 -2.89
CA SER A 42 28.11 -8.14 -1.75
C SER A 42 26.89 -8.61 -0.96
N GLY A 43 25.71 -8.02 -1.16
CA GLY A 43 24.51 -8.28 -0.38
C GLY A 43 24.58 -7.82 1.08
N LYS A 44 25.62 -7.08 1.46
CA LYS A 44 25.87 -6.65 2.85
C LYS A 44 25.17 -5.34 3.16
N VAL A 45 24.76 -5.17 4.41
CA VAL A 45 24.24 -3.90 4.90
C VAL A 45 25.37 -2.86 4.93
N LYS A 46 25.19 -1.75 4.22
CA LYS A 46 26.12 -0.62 4.13
C LYS A 46 25.81 0.52 5.11
N ALA A 47 24.53 0.76 5.39
CA ALA A 47 24.12 1.88 6.23
C ALA A 47 22.70 1.69 6.79
N LEU A 48 22.40 2.41 7.86
CA LEU A 48 21.04 2.65 8.35
C LEU A 48 20.59 4.05 7.94
N ILE A 49 19.44 4.14 7.26
CA ILE A 49 18.88 5.38 6.72
C ILE A 49 17.52 5.62 7.38
N ARG A 50 17.35 6.78 8.00
CA ARG A 50 16.08 7.26 8.52
C ARG A 50 15.36 8.05 7.43
N ILE A 51 14.14 7.65 7.10
CA ILE A 51 13.23 8.42 6.25
C ILE A 51 12.17 9.04 7.15
N THR A 52 11.99 10.36 7.01
CA THR A 52 10.97 11.17 7.70
C THR A 52 10.15 11.93 6.66
N GLU A 53 8.91 12.28 7.00
CA GLU A 53 8.07 13.13 6.17
C GLU A 53 7.72 14.42 6.93
N ALA A 54 7.77 15.57 6.24
CA ALA A 54 7.30 16.84 6.77
C ALA A 54 6.59 17.62 5.66
N GLY A 55 5.28 17.86 5.83
CA GLY A 55 4.49 18.63 4.86
C GLY A 55 4.43 18.01 3.46
N GLY A 56 4.42 16.68 3.35
CA GLY A 56 4.43 15.96 2.07
C GLY A 56 5.81 15.82 1.42
N GLU A 57 6.87 16.34 2.03
CA GLU A 57 8.26 16.15 1.58
C GLU A 57 8.93 15.01 2.36
N LEU A 58 9.53 14.06 1.64
CA LEU A 58 10.33 12.99 2.21
C LEU A 58 11.80 13.41 2.38
N ARG A 59 12.37 13.16 3.55
CA ARG A 59 13.76 13.48 3.90
C ARG A 59 14.47 12.24 4.41
N GLY A 60 15.65 11.96 3.84
CA GLY A 60 16.52 10.84 4.23
C GLY A 60 17.77 11.30 4.98
N LYS A 61 18.16 10.60 6.05
CA LYS A 61 19.41 10.82 6.79
C LYS A 61 20.12 9.49 7.08
N ILE A 62 21.43 9.44 6.85
CA ILE A 62 22.26 8.31 7.31
C ILE A 62 22.41 8.42 8.82
N GLU A 63 21.91 7.43 9.56
CA GLU A 63 22.09 7.31 11.01
C GLU A 63 23.35 6.54 11.38
N LYS A 64 23.73 5.54 10.57
CA LYS A 64 24.90 4.68 10.82
C LYS A 64 25.49 4.14 9.51
N VAL A 65 26.80 3.94 9.49
CA VAL A 65 27.58 3.16 8.51
C VAL A 65 28.26 1.97 9.19
#